data_AF-A0A3S3CV62-F1
#
_entry.id   AF-A0A3S3CV62-F1
#
_cell.length_a   1.000
_cell.length_b   1.000
_cell.length_c   1.000
_cell.angle_alpha   90.00
_cell.angle_beta   90.00
_cell.angle_gamma   90.00
#
_symmetry.space_group_name_H-M   'P 1'
#
loop_
_entity.id
_entity.type
_entity.pdbx_description
1 polymer ?
#
loop_
_entity_poly.entity_id
_entity_poly.type
_entity_poly.pdbx_seq_one_letter_code
_entity_poly.pdbx_strand_id
1 'polypeptide(L)'
;MKAYTRASVLSIGVALAAGLALAGCSSDSDETRSTGTDTVVSLQDSWVKAADSGMTAMFGTIVNDSDSAVTLTTVTTQAAPRVELHEMAADGTGAMKMREKDGGITVAAHSSHELAPGGDHIMLFDFPAPIQAGTDVDLTFTFADGATAEVTAQVRDFAGAREEYDSHGETRTETDDHGYETSDHDHNDSEAHSG
;
A
#
# COMPACT_ATOMS: atom_id res chain seq x y z
N MET A 1 -39.63 75.21 5.01
CA MET A 1 -38.69 76.36 5.11
C MET A 1 -37.37 75.75 5.59
N LYS A 2 -36.21 75.80 4.92
CA LYS A 2 -35.66 76.64 3.86
C LYS A 2 -34.85 75.76 2.89
N ALA A 3 -34.96 76.07 1.60
CA ALA A 3 -34.05 75.64 0.54
C ALA A 3 -32.77 76.48 0.56
N TYR A 4 -31.61 75.95 0.17
CA TYR A 4 -30.55 76.74 -0.50
C TYR A 4 -29.64 75.85 -1.37
N THR A 5 -29.88 75.94 -2.67
CA THR A 5 -28.95 75.69 -3.78
C THR A 5 -27.87 76.79 -3.82
N ARG A 6 -26.58 76.45 -3.98
CA ARG A 6 -25.52 77.23 -4.68
C ARG A 6 -24.40 76.26 -5.11
N ALA A 7 -24.16 75.99 -6.39
CA ALA A 7 -23.57 76.82 -7.45
C ALA A 7 -22.02 76.92 -7.37
N SER A 8 -21.42 76.46 -8.47
CA SER A 8 -20.03 76.42 -8.96
C SER A 8 -18.95 77.32 -8.34
N VAL A 9 -17.74 76.76 -8.25
CA VAL A 9 -16.47 77.50 -8.43
C VAL A 9 -15.54 76.72 -9.36
N LEU A 10 -15.16 77.39 -10.45
CA LEU A 10 -14.13 77.04 -11.41
C LEU A 10 -12.77 77.45 -10.82
N SER A 11 -11.75 76.59 -10.85
CA SER A 11 -10.35 77.01 -10.70
C SER A 11 -9.43 76.00 -11.39
N ILE A 12 -8.80 76.46 -12.47
CA ILE A 12 -7.70 75.84 -13.19
C ILE A 12 -6.43 75.99 -12.35
N GLY A 13 -5.68 74.90 -12.18
CA GLY A 13 -4.36 74.92 -11.53
C GLY A 13 -3.55 73.71 -11.98
N VAL A 14 -2.85 73.86 -13.11
CA VAL A 14 -1.76 72.99 -13.55
C VAL A 14 -0.60 73.15 -12.58
N ALA A 15 -0.04 72.05 -12.04
CA ALA A 15 1.41 71.85 -11.98
C ALA A 15 1.83 70.54 -11.29
N LEU A 16 2.85 69.94 -11.91
CA LEU A 16 3.94 69.14 -11.33
C LEU A 16 3.62 67.70 -10.88
N ALA A 17 3.94 66.80 -11.81
CA ALA A 17 4.30 65.43 -11.55
C ALA A 17 5.51 65.34 -10.60
N ALA A 18 5.33 64.63 -9.48
CA ALA A 18 6.33 63.77 -8.83
C ALA A 18 5.67 63.18 -7.57
N GLY A 19 5.34 61.90 -7.59
CA GLY A 19 4.77 61.20 -6.43
C GLY A 19 4.87 59.70 -6.59
N LEU A 20 5.91 59.14 -5.96
CA LEU A 20 6.25 57.72 -5.83
C LEU A 20 5.04 56.78 -5.79
N ALA A 21 5.07 55.77 -6.66
CA ALA A 21 4.24 54.58 -6.54
C ALA A 21 4.65 53.81 -5.27
N LEU A 22 3.84 53.88 -4.22
CA LEU A 22 3.84 52.87 -3.16
C LEU A 22 2.88 51.74 -3.57
N ALA A 23 3.35 50.88 -4.49
CA ALA A 23 2.87 49.52 -4.57
C ALA A 23 3.60 48.73 -3.48
N GLY A 24 3.14 48.87 -2.24
CA GLY A 24 3.63 48.13 -1.09
C GLY A 24 2.76 46.89 -0.89
N CYS A 25 3.39 45.73 -1.10
CA CYS A 25 2.80 44.42 -1.27
C CYS A 25 1.79 44.05 -0.17
N SER A 26 0.61 43.61 -0.59
CA SER A 26 -0.13 42.62 0.17
C SER A 26 0.79 41.42 0.33
N SER A 27 1.05 40.98 1.57
CA SER A 27 1.59 39.63 1.80
C SER A 27 0.54 38.65 1.31
N ASP A 28 0.60 38.33 0.01
CA ASP A 28 0.30 36.99 -0.45
C ASP A 28 1.44 36.17 0.13
N SER A 29 1.22 35.64 1.33
CA SER A 29 2.01 34.51 1.77
C SER A 29 1.82 33.48 0.66
N ASP A 30 2.89 33.21 -0.07
CA ASP A 30 3.10 31.92 -0.72
C ASP A 30 2.95 30.84 0.36
N GLU A 31 1.70 30.55 0.77
CA GLU A 31 1.33 29.19 1.04
C GLU A 31 1.64 28.49 -0.27
N THR A 32 2.82 27.88 -0.28
CA THR A 32 3.08 26.69 -1.07
C THR A 32 1.87 25.82 -0.88
N ARG A 33 0.91 25.98 -1.80
CA ARG A 33 -0.19 25.06 -2.00
C ARG A 33 0.55 23.79 -2.37
N SER A 34 0.78 22.96 -1.36
CA SER A 34 1.07 21.57 -1.59
C SER A 34 -0.05 21.14 -2.51
N THR A 35 0.26 20.95 -3.79
CA THR A 35 -0.58 20.21 -4.71
C THR A 35 -0.49 18.74 -4.30
N GLY A 36 -0.72 18.45 -3.01
CA GLY A 36 -1.30 17.20 -2.62
C GLY A 36 -2.69 17.27 -3.20
N THR A 37 -2.90 16.55 -4.29
CA THR A 37 -4.23 16.04 -4.60
C THR A 37 -4.81 15.62 -3.26
N ASP A 38 -5.90 16.25 -2.81
CA ASP A 38 -6.71 15.71 -1.72
C ASP A 38 -7.05 14.30 -2.18
N THR A 39 -6.27 13.31 -1.74
CA THR A 39 -6.49 11.95 -2.17
C THR A 39 -7.74 11.53 -1.43
N VAL A 40 -8.85 11.58 -2.15
CA VAL A 40 -10.19 11.15 -1.69
C VAL A 40 -10.25 9.62 -1.52
N VAL A 41 -9.08 8.98 -1.48
CA VAL A 41 -8.87 7.58 -1.17
C VAL A 41 -8.03 7.51 0.09
N SER A 42 -8.56 6.88 1.13
CA SER A 42 -7.89 6.69 2.42
C SER A 42 -7.71 5.21 2.72
N LEU A 43 -6.77 4.89 3.62
CA LEU A 43 -6.64 3.57 4.19
C LEU A 43 -7.04 3.59 5.66
N GLN A 44 -7.98 2.73 6.03
CA GLN A 44 -8.44 2.56 7.40
C GLN A 44 -7.91 1.24 7.97
N ASP A 45 -7.64 1.25 9.27
CA ASP A 45 -7.16 0.08 10.02
C ASP A 45 -5.97 -0.64 9.36
N SER A 46 -5.08 0.12 8.71
CA SER A 46 -3.91 -0.41 8.02
C SER A 46 -2.91 -1.04 8.99
N TRP A 47 -2.44 -2.24 8.67
CA TRP A 47 -1.41 -2.92 9.45
C TRP A 47 -0.58 -3.89 8.62
N VAL A 48 0.66 -4.12 9.07
CA VAL A 48 1.58 -5.09 8.49
C VAL A 48 1.81 -6.20 9.49
N LYS A 49 1.83 -7.45 9.03
CA LYS A 49 2.19 -8.58 9.88
C LYS A 49 3.69 -8.54 10.20
N ALA A 50 4.05 -8.68 11.48
CA ALA A 50 5.45 -8.81 11.89
C ALA A 50 6.11 -10.06 11.25
N ALA A 51 7.38 -9.93 10.88
CA ALA A 51 8.16 -11.03 10.31
C ALA A 51 9.66 -10.76 10.43
N ASP A 52 10.43 -11.79 10.77
CA ASP A 52 11.90 -11.68 10.91
C ASP A 52 12.63 -11.64 9.58
N SER A 53 12.10 -12.32 8.54
CA SER A 53 12.71 -12.40 7.20
C SER A 53 11.72 -12.92 6.17
N GLY A 54 12.07 -12.79 4.88
CA GLY A 54 11.36 -13.42 3.77
C GLY A 54 10.19 -12.57 3.29
N MET A 55 8.97 -13.03 3.59
CA MET A 55 7.74 -12.41 3.09
C MET A 55 6.78 -12.05 4.21
N THR A 56 6.09 -10.93 4.06
CA THR A 56 4.97 -10.56 4.93
C THR A 56 3.86 -9.89 4.15
N ALA A 57 2.74 -9.60 4.80
CA ALA A 57 1.57 -9.01 4.18
C ALA A 57 1.10 -7.77 4.94
N MET A 58 0.57 -6.83 4.18
CA MET A 58 -0.15 -5.65 4.63
C MET A 58 -1.65 -5.82 4.37
N PHE A 59 -2.44 -5.38 5.34
CA PHE A 59 -3.88 -5.51 5.42
C PHE A 59 -4.50 -4.17 5.85
N GLY A 60 -5.81 -4.02 5.67
CA GLY A 60 -6.56 -2.81 5.99
C GLY A 60 -7.76 -2.63 5.06
N THR A 61 -8.38 -1.46 5.07
CA THR A 61 -9.52 -1.16 4.20
C THR A 61 -9.22 0.06 3.34
N ILE A 62 -9.27 -0.12 2.02
CA ILE A 62 -9.21 0.99 1.08
C ILE A 62 -10.60 1.63 1.04
N VAL A 63 -10.70 2.93 1.29
CA VAL A 63 -11.96 3.68 1.23
C VAL A 63 -11.85 4.74 0.16
N ASN A 64 -12.74 4.67 -0.82
CA ASN A 64 -12.82 5.62 -1.93
C ASN A 64 -14.06 6.51 -1.73
N ASP A 65 -13.84 7.72 -1.23
CA ASP A 65 -14.89 8.74 -1.04
C ASP A 65 -15.07 9.62 -2.30
N SER A 66 -14.41 9.28 -3.42
CA SER A 66 -14.52 10.03 -4.66
C SER A 66 -15.76 9.65 -5.47
N ASP A 67 -16.10 10.50 -6.45
CA ASP A 67 -17.23 10.29 -7.36
C ASP A 67 -16.92 9.33 -8.52
N SER A 68 -15.75 8.70 -8.54
CA SER A 68 -15.34 7.78 -9.60
C SER A 68 -14.69 6.52 -9.03
N ALA A 69 -14.72 5.43 -9.78
CA ALA A 69 -13.98 4.23 -9.39
C ALA A 69 -12.47 4.51 -9.49
N VAL A 70 -11.72 3.99 -8.52
CA VAL A 70 -10.24 4.04 -8.49
C VAL A 70 -9.70 2.61 -8.55
N THR A 71 -8.55 2.43 -9.19
CA THR A 71 -7.89 1.12 -9.25
C THR A 71 -6.49 1.26 -8.70
N LEU A 72 -6.20 0.60 -7.57
CA LEU A 72 -4.85 0.47 -7.04
C LEU A 72 -4.07 -0.48 -7.93
N THR A 73 -2.96 0.00 -8.50
CA THR A 73 -2.14 -0.77 -9.44
C THR A 73 -0.74 -1.05 -8.92
N THR A 74 -0.23 -0.23 -8.02
CA THR A 74 1.13 -0.39 -7.49
C THR A 74 1.20 0.10 -6.06
N VAL A 75 1.97 -0.60 -5.24
CA VAL A 75 2.35 -0.16 -3.90
C VAL A 75 3.86 -0.23 -3.79
N THR A 76 4.48 0.74 -3.14
CA THR A 76 5.93 0.76 -2.89
C THR A 76 6.22 1.12 -1.44
N THR A 77 7.37 0.71 -0.93
CA THR A 77 7.87 1.09 0.40
C THR A 77 9.40 1.04 0.39
N GLN A 78 10.04 1.74 1.33
CA GLN A 78 11.47 1.59 1.58
C GLN A 78 11.79 0.32 2.39
N ALA A 79 10.79 -0.29 3.04
CA ALA A 79 10.98 -1.45 3.89
C ALA A 79 11.24 -2.75 3.11
N ALA A 80 10.82 -2.83 1.85
CA ALA A 80 10.91 -4.02 1.02
C ALA A 80 11.22 -3.65 -0.45
N PRO A 81 12.15 -4.34 -1.12
CA PRO A 81 12.50 -4.07 -2.52
C PRO A 81 11.42 -4.48 -3.52
N ARG A 82 10.53 -5.42 -3.14
CA ARG A 82 9.44 -5.89 -4.00
C ARG A 82 8.13 -5.95 -3.21
N VAL A 83 7.10 -5.41 -3.82
CA VAL A 83 5.74 -5.36 -3.27
C VAL A 83 4.76 -5.74 -4.38
N GLU A 84 3.83 -6.63 -4.09
CA GLU A 84 2.87 -7.15 -5.06
C GLU A 84 1.46 -7.13 -4.48
N LEU A 85 0.46 -7.00 -5.36
CA LEU A 85 -0.95 -7.15 -5.00
C LEU A 85 -1.33 -8.62 -5.15
N HIS A 86 -1.89 -9.23 -4.11
CA HIS A 86 -2.22 -10.66 -4.10
C HIS A 86 -3.70 -10.88 -3.77
N GLU A 87 -4.23 -12.01 -4.23
CA GLU A 87 -5.57 -12.49 -3.94
C GLU A 87 -5.55 -13.99 -3.61
N MET A 88 -6.62 -14.45 -2.95
CA MET A 88 -6.88 -15.88 -2.78
C MET A 88 -7.86 -16.35 -3.85
N ALA A 89 -7.42 -17.28 -4.70
CA ALA A 89 -8.23 -17.86 -5.76
C ALA A 89 -8.24 -19.39 -5.68
N ALA A 90 -9.38 -20.01 -6.01
CA ALA A 90 -9.44 -21.45 -6.14
C ALA A 90 -8.55 -21.92 -7.30
N ASP A 91 -7.73 -22.92 -7.04
CA ASP A 91 -7.00 -23.62 -8.09
C ASP A 91 -7.92 -24.59 -8.85
N GLY A 92 -7.40 -25.22 -9.89
CA GLY A 92 -8.14 -26.20 -10.69
C GLY A 92 -8.61 -27.45 -9.92
N THR A 93 -8.20 -27.61 -8.66
CA THR A 93 -8.58 -28.71 -7.76
C THR A 93 -9.59 -28.28 -6.69
N GLY A 94 -9.92 -26.99 -6.62
CA GLY A 94 -10.83 -26.40 -5.63
C GLY A 94 -10.16 -25.98 -4.32
N ALA A 95 -8.83 -26.08 -4.21
CA ALA A 95 -8.07 -25.56 -3.08
C ALA A 95 -7.85 -24.04 -3.26
N MET A 96 -7.95 -23.27 -2.18
CA MET A 96 -7.63 -21.84 -2.22
C MET A 96 -6.12 -21.66 -2.23
N LYS A 97 -5.60 -20.90 -3.19
CA LYS A 97 -4.19 -20.53 -3.30
C LYS A 97 -4.02 -19.03 -3.42
N MET A 98 -2.96 -18.53 -2.82
CA MET A 98 -2.53 -17.14 -2.99
C MET A 98 -1.89 -16.97 -4.36
N ARG A 99 -2.20 -15.88 -5.06
CA ARG A 99 -1.56 -15.50 -6.32
C ARG A 99 -1.49 -14.00 -6.51
N GLU A 100 -0.55 -13.55 -7.32
CA GLU A 100 -0.47 -12.16 -7.76
C GLU A 100 -1.69 -11.74 -8.58
N LYS A 101 -2.10 -10.48 -8.44
CA LYS A 101 -3.27 -9.86 -9.04
C LYS A 101 -2.86 -8.72 -9.99
N ASP A 102 -2.50 -9.09 -11.21
CA ASP A 102 -2.03 -8.15 -12.27
C ASP A 102 -3.04 -7.02 -12.60
N GLY A 103 -4.35 -7.28 -12.43
CA GLY A 103 -5.41 -6.32 -12.73
C GLY A 103 -5.59 -5.21 -11.69
N GLY A 104 -4.84 -5.27 -10.58
CA GLY A 104 -5.00 -4.35 -9.47
C GLY A 104 -6.29 -4.56 -8.67
N ILE A 105 -6.57 -3.62 -7.78
CA ILE A 105 -7.73 -3.65 -6.88
C ILE A 105 -8.61 -2.45 -7.19
N THR A 106 -9.79 -2.69 -7.78
CA THR A 106 -10.74 -1.63 -8.13
C THR A 106 -11.72 -1.39 -7.00
N VAL A 107 -11.82 -0.15 -6.56
CA VAL A 107 -12.77 0.32 -5.55
C VAL A 107 -13.74 1.28 -6.21
N ALA A 108 -15.03 0.94 -6.20
CA ALA A 108 -16.07 1.80 -6.78
C ALA A 108 -16.14 3.16 -6.05
N ALA A 109 -16.75 4.15 -6.70
CA ALA A 109 -17.06 5.44 -6.07
C ALA A 109 -17.86 5.23 -4.78
N HIS A 110 -17.56 6.03 -3.75
CA HIS A 110 -18.25 6.00 -2.45
C HIS A 110 -18.32 4.59 -1.81
N SER A 111 -17.28 3.79 -2.01
CA SER A 111 -17.22 2.38 -1.57
C SER A 111 -15.88 2.05 -0.92
N SER A 112 -15.83 0.89 -0.28
CA SER A 112 -14.61 0.37 0.35
C SER A 112 -14.26 -1.02 -0.14
N HIS A 113 -12.97 -1.37 -0.07
CA HIS A 113 -12.45 -2.69 -0.37
C HIS A 113 -11.55 -3.18 0.75
N GLU A 114 -11.85 -4.35 1.29
CA GLU A 114 -11.12 -4.93 2.41
C GLU A 114 -9.91 -5.74 1.92
N LEU A 115 -8.76 -5.48 2.54
CA LEU A 115 -7.53 -6.25 2.42
C LEU A 115 -7.37 -7.08 3.70
N ALA A 116 -7.59 -8.39 3.62
CA ALA A 116 -7.66 -9.27 4.77
C ALA A 116 -6.95 -10.61 4.55
N PRO A 117 -6.50 -11.29 5.63
CA PRO A 117 -6.04 -12.66 5.54
C PRO A 117 -7.13 -13.56 4.91
N GLY A 118 -6.76 -14.35 3.90
CA GLY A 118 -7.70 -15.18 3.15
C GLY A 118 -8.45 -14.45 2.01
N GLY A 119 -8.19 -13.16 1.80
CA GLY A 119 -8.74 -12.36 0.71
C GLY A 119 -7.65 -11.62 -0.07
N ASP A 120 -7.99 -10.44 -0.61
CA ASP A 120 -6.99 -9.55 -1.22
C ASP A 120 -6.03 -9.02 -0.14
N HIS A 121 -4.76 -8.87 -0.47
CA HIS A 121 -3.74 -8.33 0.43
C HIS A 121 -2.50 -7.85 -0.33
N ILE A 122 -1.64 -7.09 0.33
CA ILE A 122 -0.42 -6.56 -0.28
C ILE A 122 0.77 -7.32 0.29
N MET A 123 1.48 -8.06 -0.56
CA MET A 123 2.65 -8.85 -0.18
C MET A 123 3.93 -8.02 -0.28
N LEU A 124 4.75 -8.06 0.77
CA LEU A 124 6.08 -7.46 0.84
C LEU A 124 7.11 -8.59 0.84
N PHE A 125 8.08 -8.53 -0.07
CA PHE A 125 9.09 -9.57 -0.28
C PHE A 125 10.50 -9.06 0.00
N ASP A 126 11.38 -9.98 0.40
CA ASP A 126 12.83 -9.82 0.43
C ASP A 126 13.29 -8.58 1.23
N PHE A 127 12.56 -8.26 2.30
CA PHE A 127 12.90 -7.13 3.16
C PHE A 127 14.24 -7.38 3.89
N PRO A 128 15.18 -6.41 3.89
CA PRO A 128 16.57 -6.65 4.32
C PRO A 128 16.75 -6.68 5.84
N ALA A 129 15.75 -6.25 6.61
CA ALA A 129 15.78 -6.21 8.07
C ALA A 129 14.40 -6.58 8.65
N PRO A 130 14.34 -7.19 9.85
CA PRO A 130 13.08 -7.60 10.47
C PRO A 130 12.03 -6.49 10.52
N ILE A 131 10.79 -6.84 10.16
CA ILE A 131 9.61 -5.99 10.33
C ILE A 131 9.02 -6.29 11.71
N GLN A 132 9.32 -5.44 12.68
CA GLN A 132 9.09 -5.71 14.11
C GLN A 132 7.76 -5.15 14.61
N ALA A 133 7.04 -5.91 15.43
CA ALA A 133 5.80 -5.44 16.04
C ALA A 133 6.00 -4.14 16.84
N GLY A 134 5.05 -3.22 16.73
CA GLY A 134 5.09 -1.91 17.37
C GLY A 134 5.88 -0.84 16.63
N THR A 135 6.46 -1.15 15.46
CA THR A 135 6.97 -0.14 14.52
C THR A 135 5.91 0.21 13.48
N ASP A 136 6.24 1.17 12.61
CA ASP A 136 5.41 1.54 11.46
C ASP A 136 6.15 1.26 10.15
N VAL A 137 5.39 1.02 9.09
CA VAL A 137 5.87 0.92 7.71
C VAL A 137 5.13 1.96 6.88
N ASP A 138 5.88 2.82 6.21
CA ASP A 138 5.34 3.79 5.26
C ASP A 138 5.26 3.18 3.86
N LEU A 139 4.10 3.32 3.22
CA LEU A 139 3.80 2.82 1.89
C LEU A 139 3.28 3.96 1.02
N THR A 140 3.62 3.90 -0.27
CA THR A 140 3.04 4.77 -1.29
C THR A 140 2.19 3.93 -2.22
N PHE A 141 0.90 4.25 -2.26
CA PHE A 141 -0.10 3.64 -3.12
C PHE A 141 -0.21 4.46 -4.39
N THR A 142 -0.19 3.81 -5.55
CA THR A 142 -0.35 4.44 -6.85
C THR A 142 -1.56 3.86 -7.56
N PHE A 143 -2.45 4.74 -8.02
CA PHE A 143 -3.67 4.38 -8.72
C PHE A 143 -3.52 4.47 -10.23
N ALA A 144 -4.41 3.82 -10.98
CA ALA A 144 -4.37 3.74 -12.44
C ALA A 144 -4.44 5.12 -13.15
N ASP A 145 -5.00 6.14 -12.50
CA ASP A 145 -5.04 7.52 -12.98
C ASP A 145 -3.75 8.31 -12.69
N GLY A 146 -2.78 7.70 -12.02
CA GLY A 146 -1.52 8.30 -11.60
C GLY A 146 -1.58 9.04 -10.26
N ALA A 147 -2.74 9.07 -9.58
CA ALA A 147 -2.84 9.60 -8.24
C ALA A 147 -2.04 8.74 -7.25
N THR A 148 -1.58 9.36 -6.17
CA THR A 148 -0.84 8.67 -5.12
C THR A 148 -1.41 8.95 -3.73
N ALA A 149 -1.29 7.99 -2.82
CA ALA A 149 -1.60 8.14 -1.40
C ALA A 149 -0.44 7.63 -0.55
N GLU A 150 -0.04 8.41 0.45
CA GLU A 150 0.88 7.96 1.48
C GLU A 150 0.10 7.29 2.62
N VAL A 151 0.55 6.11 3.03
CA VAL A 151 -0.09 5.30 4.06
C VAL A 151 0.97 4.85 5.06
N THR A 152 0.77 5.18 6.33
CA THR A 152 1.52 4.58 7.42
C THR A 152 0.71 3.42 8.00
N ALA A 153 1.34 2.25 8.11
CA ALA A 153 0.70 1.04 8.63
C ALA A 153 1.47 0.52 9.85
N GLN A 154 0.75 0.26 10.95
CA GLN A 154 1.36 -0.27 12.17
C GLN A 154 1.70 -1.76 12.01
N VAL A 155 2.89 -2.15 12.46
CA VAL A 155 3.30 -3.56 12.48
C VAL A 155 2.72 -4.27 13.70
N ARG A 156 2.05 -5.40 13.48
CA ARG A 156 1.37 -6.19 14.52
C ARG A 156 1.79 -7.66 14.46
N ASP A 157 1.85 -8.30 15.61
CA ASP A 157 1.94 -9.75 15.69
C ASP A 157 0.64 -10.40 15.20
N PHE A 158 0.75 -11.48 14.42
CA PHE A 158 -0.40 -12.24 13.94
C PHE A 158 -0.04 -13.72 13.79
N ALA A 159 -0.82 -14.59 14.44
CA ALA A 159 -0.58 -16.04 14.46
C ALA A 159 -1.08 -16.79 13.20
N GLY A 160 -1.64 -16.09 12.21
CA GLY A 160 -1.95 -16.64 10.88
C GLY A 160 -3.42 -17.02 10.64
N ALA A 161 -3.85 -16.87 9.38
CA ALA A 161 -4.85 -17.70 8.71
C ALA A 161 -4.07 -18.83 8.00
N ARG A 162 -4.62 -20.04 7.89
CA ARG A 162 -3.87 -21.25 7.43
C ARG A 162 -3.64 -21.25 5.91
N GLU A 163 -2.88 -20.28 5.40
CA GLU A 163 -2.62 -20.13 3.97
C GLU A 163 -1.33 -20.86 3.55
N GLU A 164 -1.38 -21.57 2.42
CA GLU A 164 -0.23 -22.27 1.83
C GLU A 164 0.46 -21.34 0.82
N TYR A 165 1.75 -21.05 1.05
CA TYR A 165 2.56 -20.17 0.22
C TYR A 165 3.51 -21.02 -0.65
N ASP A 166 3.17 -21.17 -1.93
CA ASP A 166 4.08 -21.78 -2.92
C ASP A 166 5.19 -20.77 -3.30
N SER A 167 6.29 -20.77 -2.55
CA SER A 167 7.51 -20.04 -2.95
C SER A 167 8.26 -20.84 -4.02
N HIS A 168 8.14 -20.43 -5.29
CA HIS A 168 8.90 -21.01 -6.39
C HIS A 168 10.13 -20.15 -6.74
N GLY A 169 11.30 -20.59 -6.29
CA GLY A 169 12.65 -20.17 -6.69
C GLY A 169 13.62 -20.37 -5.52
N GLU A 170 14.61 -21.28 -5.52
CA GLU A 170 15.62 -21.52 -6.55
C GLU A 170 16.14 -22.98 -6.60
N THR A 171 16.98 -23.24 -7.61
CA THR A 171 17.48 -24.55 -8.04
C THR A 171 18.88 -24.85 -7.48
N ARG A 172 19.12 -26.14 -7.15
CA ARG A 172 20.39 -26.91 -7.05
C ARG A 172 21.24 -26.78 -5.78
N THR A 173 21.50 -27.93 -5.15
CA THR A 173 22.85 -28.53 -5.20
C THR A 173 22.74 -30.06 -5.11
N GLU A 174 23.09 -30.75 -6.20
CA GLU A 174 23.47 -32.16 -6.19
C GLU A 174 24.59 -32.35 -5.15
N THR A 175 24.40 -33.26 -4.20
CA THR A 175 25.51 -33.79 -3.40
C THR A 175 25.56 -35.29 -3.63
N ASP A 176 26.41 -35.67 -4.58
CA ASP A 176 27.00 -37.00 -4.65
C ASP A 176 27.86 -37.29 -3.40
N ASP A 177 27.91 -38.57 -3.05
CA ASP A 177 28.92 -39.27 -2.23
C ASP A 177 28.84 -39.11 -0.70
N HIS A 178 28.42 -40.19 -0.01
CA HIS A 178 29.33 -41.05 0.76
C HIS A 178 28.55 -42.28 1.29
N GLY A 179 28.94 -43.46 0.79
CA GLY A 179 28.39 -44.75 1.21
C GLY A 179 29.06 -45.34 2.45
N TYR A 180 28.30 -46.21 3.14
CA TYR A 180 28.65 -47.39 3.94
C TYR A 180 27.30 -47.87 4.53
N GLU A 181 26.94 -49.12 4.78
CA GLU A 181 27.56 -50.43 4.64
C GLU A 181 26.40 -51.44 4.67
N THR A 182 26.64 -52.62 4.11
CA THR A 182 25.68 -53.72 4.00
C THR A 182 25.47 -54.37 5.38
N SER A 183 24.24 -54.72 5.73
CA SER A 183 24.00 -55.80 6.71
C SER A 183 22.65 -56.42 6.45
N ASP A 184 22.70 -57.58 5.79
CA ASP A 184 21.68 -58.61 5.75
C ASP A 184 21.13 -58.90 7.16
N HIS A 185 19.82 -59.11 7.27
CA HIS A 185 19.26 -59.96 8.32
C HIS A 185 17.98 -60.65 7.85
N ASP A 186 18.20 -61.92 7.50
CA ASP A 186 17.39 -63.11 7.75
C ASP A 186 15.86 -63.08 7.58
N HIS A 187 15.45 -63.83 6.56
CA HIS A 187 14.21 -64.59 6.56
C HIS A 187 14.25 -65.69 7.65
N ASN A 188 13.30 -65.68 8.57
CA ASN A 188 12.98 -66.85 9.38
C ASN A 188 11.54 -67.31 9.09
N ASP A 189 11.45 -68.31 8.21
CA ASP A 189 10.34 -69.26 8.16
C ASP A 189 10.38 -70.15 9.40
N SER A 190 9.25 -70.29 10.09
CA SER A 190 8.98 -71.48 10.90
C SER A 190 7.47 -71.70 11.01
N GLU A 191 7.06 -72.85 10.49
CA GLU A 191 5.71 -73.36 10.31
C GLU A 191 5.01 -73.80 11.62
N ALA A 192 3.67 -73.84 11.54
CA ALA A 192 2.71 -74.77 12.18
C ALA A 192 2.57 -74.87 13.72
N HIS A 193 1.33 -74.70 14.21
CA HIS A 193 0.54 -75.82 14.76
C HIS A 193 -0.93 -75.45 15.05
N SER A 194 -1.81 -76.42 14.81
CA SER A 194 -3.27 -76.41 14.92
C SER A 194 -3.82 -76.31 16.36
N GLY A 195 -5.05 -75.80 16.45
CA GLY A 195 -5.98 -75.95 17.58
C GLY A 195 -7.36 -75.47 17.20
#